data_AF-A0A3Q1HS73-F1
#
_entry.id   AF-A0A3Q1HS73-F1
#
_cell.length_a   1.000
_cell.length_b   1.000
_cell.length_c   1.000
_cell.angle_alpha   90.00
_cell.angle_beta   90.00
_cell.angle_gamma   90.00
#
_symmetry.space_group_name_H-M   'P 1'
#
loop_
_entity.id
_entity.type
_entity.pdbx_description
1 polymer ?
#
loop_
_entity_poly.entity_id
_entity_poly.type
_entity_poly.pdbx_seq_one_letter_code
_entity_poly.pdbx_strand_id
1 'polypeptide(L)'
;MFKQWKEKYLVLTMEGSLMVCRDAESPPDQVVSLQTNCEAIVEGREILDLPKLPPGGRRDCCFALILPQNKFLLLLTDNPDDCKWVYHTHMNTL
;
A
#
# COMPACT_ATOMS: atom_id res chain seq x y z
N MET A 1 -11.22 15.52 9.05
CA MET A 1 -9.97 15.46 8.26
C MET A 1 -10.29 14.91 6.88
N PHE A 2 -9.95 15.65 5.81
CA PHE A 2 -10.14 15.17 4.45
C PHE A 2 -9.08 14.11 4.13
N LYS A 3 -9.50 12.90 3.74
CA LYS A 3 -8.59 11.90 3.17
C LYS A 3 -8.26 12.34 1.75
N GLN A 4 -7.02 12.74 1.52
CA GLN A 4 -6.54 13.18 0.22
C GLN A 4 -5.41 12.26 -0.24
N TRP A 5 -5.48 11.82 -1.49
CA TRP A 5 -4.41 11.09 -2.14
C TRP A 5 -3.18 11.99 -2.28
N LYS A 6 -2.02 11.45 -1.94
CA LYS A 6 -0.73 12.14 -2.04
C LYS A 6 0.25 11.20 -2.72
N GLU A 7 1.02 11.76 -3.64
CA GLU A 7 2.15 11.06 -4.23
C GLU A 7 3.21 10.83 -3.14
N LYS A 8 3.74 9.60 -3.10
CA LYS A 8 4.74 9.13 -2.16
C LYS A 8 5.67 8.17 -2.85
N TYR A 9 6.93 8.16 -2.42
CA TYR A 9 7.90 7.19 -2.87
C TYR A 9 7.84 5.97 -1.94
N LEU A 10 7.60 4.77 -2.50
CA LEU A 10 7.50 3.54 -1.73
C LEU A 10 8.73 2.68 -1.96
N VAL A 11 9.34 2.20 -0.88
CA VAL A 11 10.47 1.27 -0.95
C VAL A 11 10.08 -0.01 -0.23
N LEU A 12 10.04 -1.11 -0.97
CA LEU A 12 9.98 -2.44 -0.37
C LEU A 12 11.42 -2.94 -0.17
N THR A 13 11.80 -3.16 1.08
CA THR A 13 13.14 -3.66 1.42
C THR A 13 13.22 -5.17 1.33
N MET A 14 14.45 -5.69 1.21
CA MET A 14 14.71 -7.14 1.20
C MET A 14 14.35 -7.80 2.53
N GLU A 15 14.34 -7.06 3.64
CA GLU A 15 13.85 -7.58 4.93
C GLU A 15 12.31 -7.66 5.01
N GLY A 16 11.59 -7.30 3.94
CA GLY A 16 10.13 -7.38 3.90
C GLY A 16 9.43 -6.20 4.58
N SER A 17 10.11 -5.05 4.71
CA SER A 17 9.51 -3.81 5.20
C SER A 17 9.10 -2.89 4.05
N LEU A 18 7.92 -2.30 4.15
CA LEU A 18 7.47 -1.23 3.26
C LEU A 18 7.72 0.12 3.91
N MET A 19 8.53 0.94 3.27
CA MET A 19 8.84 2.32 3.68
C MET A 19 8.06 3.31 2.82
N VAL A 20 7.46 4.30 3.46
CA VAL A 20 6.78 5.42 2.80
C VAL A 20 7.66 6.65 2.95
N CYS A 21 8.27 7.09 1.86
CA CYS A 21 9.18 8.22 1.81
C CYS A 21 8.57 9.38 1.01
N ARG A 22 9.15 10.58 1.19
CA ARG A 22 8.81 11.74 0.36
C ARG A 22 9.33 11.59 -1.07
N ASP A 23 10.57 11.13 -1.19
CA ASP A 23 11.32 10.89 -2.43
C ASP A 23 12.39 9.82 -2.16
N ALA A 24 13.23 9.52 -3.15
CA ALA A 24 14.21 8.44 -3.10
C ALA A 24 15.38 8.69 -2.13
N GLU A 25 15.67 9.95 -1.79
CA GLU A 25 16.81 10.33 -0.93
C GLU A 25 16.38 10.68 0.49
N SER A 26 15.07 10.91 0.69
CA SER A 26 14.49 11.25 1.99
C SER A 26 14.40 10.05 2.94
N PRO A 27 14.50 10.27 4.26
CA PRO A 27 14.16 9.25 5.24
C PRO A 27 12.66 8.89 5.17
N PRO A 28 12.27 7.70 5.67
CA PRO A 28 10.87 7.28 5.70
C PRO A 28 10.04 8.14 6.66
N ASP A 29 8.88 8.59 6.20
CA ASP A 29 7.83 9.15 7.07
C ASP A 29 7.15 8.02 7.89
N GLN A 30 7.09 6.82 7.31
CA GLN A 30 6.49 5.63 7.92
C GLN A 30 7.20 4.35 7.45
N VAL A 31 7.32 3.37 8.34
CA VAL A 31 7.84 2.03 8.04
C VAL A 31 6.82 0.99 8.52
N VAL A 32 6.52 0.00 7.68
CA VAL A 32 5.62 -1.11 7.99
C VAL A 32 6.35 -2.42 7.72
N SER A 33 6.63 -3.21 8.78
CA SER A 33 7.09 -4.59 8.62
C SER A 33 5.93 -5.45 8.10
N LEU A 34 5.98 -5.88 6.83
CA LEU A 34 4.85 -6.61 6.22
C LEU A 34 4.69 -7.99 6.86
N GLN A 35 5.80 -8.63 7.22
CA GLN A 35 5.81 -9.98 7.81
C GLN A 35 5.10 -10.06 9.17
N THR A 36 5.14 -8.98 9.95
CA THR A 36 4.62 -8.97 11.34
C THR A 36 3.43 -8.05 11.54
N ASN A 37 3.27 -7.03 10.69
CA ASN A 37 2.29 -5.97 10.88
C ASN A 37 1.34 -5.82 9.69
N CYS A 38 1.36 -6.73 8.72
CA CYS A 38 0.31 -6.80 7.69
C CYS A 38 -0.61 -8.00 7.98
N GLU A 39 -1.85 -7.70 8.35
CA GLU A 39 -2.87 -8.71 8.64
C GLU A 39 -3.54 -9.22 7.36
N ALA A 40 -3.74 -8.34 6.38
CA ALA A 40 -4.31 -8.66 5.09
C ALA A 40 -3.94 -7.63 4.02
N ILE A 41 -3.99 -8.04 2.76
CA ILE A 41 -3.95 -7.15 1.60
C ILE A 41 -5.32 -7.23 0.94
N VAL A 42 -5.98 -6.09 0.78
CA VAL A 42 -7.34 -6.02 0.22
C VAL A 42 -7.31 -5.23 -1.08
N GLU A 43 -7.81 -5.81 -2.16
CA GLU A 43 -7.89 -5.13 -3.45
C GLU A 43 -8.96 -4.04 -3.45
N GLY A 44 -8.73 -2.99 -4.22
CA GLY A 44 -9.61 -1.82 -4.26
C GLY A 44 -11.05 -2.13 -4.63
N ARG A 45 -11.29 -3.20 -5.41
CA ARG A 45 -12.66 -3.68 -5.71
C ARG A 45 -13.42 -4.13 -4.46
N GLU A 46 -12.73 -4.68 -3.47
CA GLU A 46 -13.27 -5.18 -2.20
C GLU A 46 -13.37 -4.10 -1.11
N ILE A 47 -12.73 -2.94 -1.29
CA ILE A 47 -12.77 -1.83 -0.32
C ILE A 47 -14.09 -1.06 -0.42
N LEU A 48 -15.03 -1.32 0.49
CA LEU A 48 -16.36 -0.69 0.49
C LEU A 48 -16.29 0.84 0.57
N ASP A 49 -15.56 1.37 1.54
CA ASP A 49 -15.48 2.82 1.83
C ASP A 49 -14.24 3.48 1.20
N LEU A 50 -13.99 3.19 -0.08
CA LEU A 50 -12.87 3.77 -0.80
C LEU A 50 -13.06 5.30 -0.94
N PRO A 51 -12.09 6.14 -0.55
CA PRO A 51 -12.17 7.58 -0.75
C PRO A 51 -12.22 7.91 -2.25
N LYS A 52 -12.76 9.09 -2.59
CA LYS A 52 -12.80 9.57 -3.98
C LYS A 52 -11.41 9.50 -4.60
N LEU A 53 -11.31 8.81 -5.74
CA LEU A 53 -10.06 8.65 -6.48
C LEU A 53 -9.63 9.97 -7.13
N PRO A 54 -8.32 10.21 -7.30
CA PRO A 54 -7.83 11.32 -8.10
C PRO A 54 -8.24 11.13 -9.58
N PRO A 55 -8.23 12.19 -10.41
CA PRO A 55 -8.47 12.07 -11.84
C PRO A 55 -7.58 11.00 -12.48
N GLY A 56 -8.17 10.11 -13.29
CA GLY A 56 -7.45 8.98 -13.90
C GLY A 56 -7.23 7.77 -12.98
N GLY A 57 -7.44 7.93 -11.67
CA GLY A 57 -7.35 6.83 -10.70
C GLY A 57 -8.45 5.80 -10.94
N ARG A 58 -8.07 4.51 -10.88
CA ARG A 58 -8.97 3.38 -11.07
C ARG A 58 -9.03 2.52 -9.82
N ARG A 59 -10.20 1.95 -9.57
CA ARG A 59 -10.46 1.13 -8.37
C ARG A 59 -9.67 -0.18 -8.37
N ASP A 60 -9.40 -0.73 -9.54
CA ASP A 60 -8.58 -1.94 -9.71
C ASP A 60 -7.06 -1.67 -9.64
N CYS A 61 -6.65 -0.40 -9.56
CA CYS A 61 -5.26 -0.01 -9.23
C CYS A 61 -5.08 0.34 -7.75
N CYS A 62 -6.13 0.19 -6.92
CA CYS A 62 -6.04 0.44 -5.49
C CYS A 62 -5.85 -0.86 -4.73
N PHE A 63 -5.17 -0.78 -3.58
CA PHE A 63 -5.20 -1.82 -2.57
C PHE A 63 -4.94 -1.22 -1.20
N ALA A 64 -5.33 -1.93 -0.15
CA ALA A 64 -5.07 -1.56 1.22
C ALA A 64 -4.24 -2.64 1.92
N LEU A 65 -3.20 -2.22 2.63
CA LEU A 65 -2.57 -3.04 3.65
C LEU A 65 -3.36 -2.84 4.94
N ILE A 66 -3.98 -3.90 5.44
CA ILE A 66 -4.65 -3.92 6.73
C ILE A 66 -3.56 -4.15 7.79
N LEU A 67 -3.50 -3.22 8.74
CA LEU A 67 -2.49 -3.17 9.78
C LEU A 67 -3.16 -3.36 11.15
N PRO A 68 -2.40 -3.77 12.17
CA PRO A 68 -2.89 -3.87 13.54
C PRO A 68 -3.56 -2.59 14.04
N GLN A 69 -4.40 -2.79 15.07
CA GLN A 69 -5.17 -1.72 15.72
C GLN A 69 -6.10 -0.98 14.76
N ASN A 70 -6.71 -1.70 13.81
CA ASN A 70 -7.70 -1.19 12.88
C ASN A 70 -7.18 -0.03 12.02
N LYS A 71 -5.87 -0.06 11.71
CA LYS A 71 -5.22 0.88 10.81
C LYS A 71 -5.12 0.26 9.43
N PHE A 72 -4.98 1.10 8.42
CA PHE A 72 -4.71 0.64 7.07
C PHE A 72 -3.87 1.66 6.32
N LEU A 73 -3.05 1.17 5.39
CA LEU A 73 -2.37 1.98 4.40
C LEU A 73 -3.07 1.78 3.05
N LEU A 74 -3.72 2.83 2.54
CA LEU A 74 -4.38 2.79 1.25
C LEU A 74 -3.40 3.27 0.16
N LEU A 75 -3.23 2.47 -0.87
CA LEU A 75 -2.29 2.67 -1.95
C LEU A 75 -3.03 2.67 -3.29
N LEU A 76 -2.51 3.46 -4.24
CA LEU A 76 -2.99 3.56 -5.61
C LEU A 76 -1.76 3.54 -6.52
N THR A 77 -1.74 2.61 -7.47
CA THR A 77 -0.72 2.49 -8.50
C THR A 77 -1.23 3.02 -9.83
N ASP A 78 -0.34 3.16 -10.81
CA ASP A 78 -0.73 3.56 -12.16
C ASP A 78 -1.35 2.38 -12.94
N ASN A 79 -0.83 1.16 -12.74
CA ASN A 79 -1.31 -0.06 -13.39
C ASN A 79 -1.78 -1.12 -12.38
N PRO A 80 -2.86 -1.87 -12.65
CA PRO A 80 -3.28 -3.00 -11.81
C PRO A 80 -2.19 -4.07 -11.62
N ASP A 81 -1.33 -4.27 -12.61
CA ASP A 81 -0.20 -5.22 -12.53
C ASP A 81 0.85 -4.78 -11.50
N ASP A 82 0.97 -3.48 -11.23
CA ASP A 82 1.84 -2.96 -10.18
C ASP A 82 1.30 -3.26 -8.78
N CYS A 83 0.09 -3.80 -8.62
CA CYS A 83 -0.37 -4.30 -7.32
C CYS A 83 0.25 -5.68 -6.98
N LYS A 84 0.89 -6.35 -7.96
CA LYS A 84 1.32 -7.75 -7.83
C LYS A 84 2.52 -7.96 -6.91
N TRP A 85 3.38 -6.95 -6.71
CA TRP A 85 4.58 -7.09 -5.85
C TRP A 85 4.24 -7.37 -4.39
N VAL A 86 3.07 -6.94 -3.93
CA VAL A 86 2.59 -7.17 -2.55
C VAL A 86 2.23 -8.65 -2.34
N TYR A 87 1.69 -9.31 -3.35
CA TYR A 87 1.38 -10.74 -3.30
C TYR A 87 2.67 -11.56 -3.32
N HIS A 88 3.67 -11.17 -4.11
CA HIS A 88 4.96 -11.88 -4.12
C HIS A 88 5.67 -11.88 -2.75
N THR A 89 5.54 -10.83 -1.95
CA THR A 89 6.08 -10.82 -0.58
C THR A 89 5.28 -11.68 0.39
N HIS A 90 3.95 -11.70 0.29
CA HIS A 90 3.09 -12.54 1.15
C HIS A 90 3.04 -14.01 0.74
N MET A 91 3.33 -14.35 -0.52
CA MET A 91 3.24 -15.72 -1.06
C MET A 91 4.56 -16.52 -0.96
N ASN A 92 5.55 -16.05 -0.22
CA ASN A 92 6.70 -16.88 0.14
C ASN A 92 6.26 -17.93 1.16
N THR A 93 5.91 -19.12 0.68
CA THR A 93 5.77 -20.34 1.49
C THR A 93 6.81 -21.36 1.06
N LEU A 94 7.27 -22.19 2.01
CA LEU A 94 8.18 -23.32 1.80
C LEU A 94 7.74 -24.24 0.65
#